data_AF-A0A2E5M6D0-F1
#
_entry.id   AF-A0A2E5M6D0-F1
#
_cell.length_a   1.000
_cell.length_b   1.000
_cell.length_c   1.000
_cell.angle_alpha   90.00
_cell.angle_beta   90.00
_cell.angle_gamma   90.00
#
_symmetry.space_group_name_H-M   'P 1'
#
loop_
_entity.id
_entity.type
_entity.pdbx_description
1 polymer ?
#
loop_
_entity_poly.entity_id
_entity_poly.type
_entity_poly.pdbx_seq_one_letter_code
_entity_poly.pdbx_strand_id
1 'polypeptide(L)'
;MNAASRGVRYVVLGFVSKLVAVMFAATLSMGAWADLWVATWATANKTENPFGFDANRPAPIANDTTLRQVLRISRGGSEFRIWLTNELGTAPLTIGKVSAARGLEGSAVEDVVPVLFNGSESVTIPPGARVVSDPVSVSAKAFTDLVVSLYVPAHESTQSPVTYHPRALQTNYMDVGDQVMGLDLGAPVEMFVSAYLAAVDVAVRRPLPVIAAIGDSLTDGDQNAATGPEGKPEPIDRNKRYPNFLLKAILRSYASDERIPGLVPVVNLGISGNQVTNDLLGDNAVARFGRDVLSRSGVTHVVVWEGINDIGLPPLLGGVATPAAAIISGLQQIAAQARVAGLKVIGCTLTPSGGFALPTYSSQEADTIRTEVNEWIRTSGAFDAVADLDALMRDPADPTMIKGGPAPSDYTVDGLHFTNRGYRDIAGAIADALLEAGYQ
;
A
#
# COMPACT_ATOMS: atom_id res chain seq x y z
N MET A 1 -3.54 -96.63 -29.19
CA MET A 1 -3.18 -97.51 -28.06
C MET A 1 -2.74 -96.64 -26.89
N ASN A 2 -3.38 -96.84 -25.73
CA ASN A 2 -3.05 -96.41 -24.35
C ASN A 2 -2.80 -94.90 -24.11
N ALA A 3 -3.67 -94.13 -23.45
CA ALA A 3 -4.23 -94.24 -22.09
C ALA A 3 -3.16 -94.25 -20.98
N ALA A 4 -3.03 -93.15 -20.23
CA ALA A 4 -3.14 -93.14 -18.76
C ALA A 4 -3.00 -91.72 -18.17
N SER A 5 -3.89 -91.44 -17.23
CA SER A 5 -4.13 -90.27 -16.40
C SER A 5 -3.05 -89.90 -15.37
N ARG A 6 -3.05 -88.61 -14.96
CA ARG A 6 -2.99 -88.02 -13.58
C ARG A 6 -2.43 -86.59 -13.75
N GLY A 7 -3.00 -85.47 -13.33
CA GLY A 7 -3.97 -85.10 -12.31
C GLY A 7 -3.44 -83.80 -11.66
N VAL A 8 -4.34 -82.96 -11.14
CA VAL A 8 -4.15 -81.89 -10.12
C VAL A 8 -4.27 -80.41 -10.58
N ARG A 9 -5.44 -79.87 -10.22
CA ARG A 9 -5.79 -78.57 -9.60
C ARG A 9 -5.42 -77.24 -10.30
N TYR A 10 -6.47 -76.57 -10.78
CA TYR A 10 -6.51 -75.13 -11.00
C TYR A 10 -6.58 -74.39 -9.66
N VAL A 11 -5.63 -73.47 -9.42
CA VAL A 11 -5.69 -72.47 -8.34
C VAL A 11 -6.26 -71.19 -8.93
N VAL A 12 -7.40 -70.76 -8.40
CA VAL A 12 -8.01 -69.46 -8.66
C VAL A 12 -7.28 -68.42 -7.81
N LEU A 13 -6.60 -67.46 -8.44
CA LEU A 13 -6.08 -66.27 -7.75
C LEU A 13 -7.22 -65.26 -7.56
N GLY A 14 -7.66 -65.09 -6.31
CA GLY A 14 -8.53 -64.00 -5.89
C GLY A 14 -7.73 -62.72 -5.65
N PHE A 15 -8.12 -61.63 -6.31
CA PHE A 15 -7.66 -60.27 -6.00
C PHE A 15 -8.36 -59.78 -4.72
N VAL A 16 -7.57 -59.47 -3.68
CA VAL A 16 -8.05 -58.82 -2.45
C VAL A 16 -7.84 -57.31 -2.60
N SER A 17 -8.93 -56.57 -2.77
CA SER A 17 -8.98 -55.11 -2.66
C SER A 17 -9.00 -54.70 -1.18
N LYS A 18 -7.98 -53.99 -0.71
CA LYS A 18 -7.97 -53.35 0.61
C LYS A 18 -8.61 -51.95 0.50
N LEU A 19 -9.84 -51.81 1.00
CA LEU A 19 -10.39 -50.52 1.39
C LEU A 19 -9.79 -50.13 2.75
N VAL A 20 -9.11 -48.99 2.81
CA VAL A 20 -8.79 -48.31 4.08
C VAL A 20 -9.85 -47.25 4.28
N ALA A 21 -10.75 -47.47 5.24
CA ALA A 21 -11.68 -46.45 5.71
C ALA A 21 -10.93 -45.52 6.68
N VAL A 22 -10.74 -44.25 6.29
CA VAL A 22 -10.27 -43.21 7.20
C VAL A 22 -11.49 -42.64 7.92
N MET A 23 -11.63 -42.95 9.21
CA MET A 23 -12.61 -42.27 10.07
C MET A 23 -12.08 -40.88 10.42
N PHE A 24 -12.78 -39.84 9.97
CA PHE A 24 -12.63 -38.49 10.52
C PHE A 24 -13.33 -38.43 11.88
N ALA A 25 -12.55 -38.41 12.96
CA ALA A 25 -13.04 -37.98 14.26
C ALA A 25 -13.14 -36.44 14.23
N ALA A 26 -14.35 -35.91 14.08
CA ALA A 26 -14.61 -34.50 14.29
C ALA A 26 -14.59 -34.19 15.79
N THR A 27 -13.43 -33.84 16.32
CA THR A 27 -13.36 -33.08 17.57
C THR A 27 -13.85 -31.67 17.27
N LEU A 28 -15.10 -31.38 17.66
CA LEU A 28 -15.59 -30.01 17.81
C LEU A 28 -14.72 -29.33 18.87
N SER A 29 -13.72 -28.58 18.43
CA SER A 29 -13.06 -27.61 19.29
C SER A 29 -14.08 -26.52 19.61
N MET A 30 -14.36 -26.35 20.90
CA MET A 30 -15.04 -25.17 21.40
C MET A 30 -14.13 -23.96 21.13
N GLY A 31 -14.48 -23.17 20.11
CA GLY A 31 -14.13 -21.75 19.97
C GLY A 31 -12.65 -21.40 19.97
N ALA A 32 -11.86 -21.94 19.02
CA ALA A 32 -10.73 -21.16 18.54
C ALA A 32 -11.32 -20.03 17.69
N TRP A 33 -11.43 -18.83 18.26
CA TRP A 33 -11.60 -17.63 17.45
C TRP A 33 -10.43 -17.66 16.47
N ALA A 34 -10.69 -17.87 15.18
CA ALA A 34 -9.65 -17.58 14.20
C ALA A 34 -9.33 -16.10 14.40
N ASP A 35 -8.10 -15.77 14.79
CA ASP A 35 -7.71 -14.39 15.02
C ASP A 35 -7.96 -13.62 13.72
N LEU A 36 -8.95 -12.74 13.74
CA LEU A 36 -9.30 -11.92 12.59
C LEU A 36 -8.33 -10.75 12.59
N TRP A 37 -7.57 -10.61 11.51
CA TRP A 37 -6.59 -9.55 11.33
C TRP A 37 -7.02 -8.64 10.18
N VAL A 38 -6.86 -7.33 10.37
CA VAL A 38 -7.09 -6.33 9.32
C VAL A 38 -5.89 -5.39 9.24
N ALA A 39 -5.52 -4.98 8.03
CA ALA A 39 -4.43 -4.04 7.83
C ALA A 39 -4.82 -2.68 8.41
N THR A 40 -3.95 -2.11 9.25
CA THR A 40 -4.14 -0.76 9.84
C THR A 40 -3.18 0.27 9.24
N TRP A 41 -2.06 -0.21 8.72
CA TRP A 41 -1.06 0.56 8.01
C TRP A 41 -0.44 -0.34 6.93
N ALA A 42 -0.13 0.23 5.77
CA ALA A 42 0.70 -0.41 4.76
C ALA A 42 1.39 0.67 3.93
N THR A 43 2.41 0.25 3.19
CA THR A 43 3.05 1.07 2.16
C THR A 43 3.36 0.20 0.95
N ALA A 44 3.41 0.81 -0.23
CA ALA A 44 3.88 0.17 -1.45
C ALA A 44 5.37 0.48 -1.63
N ASN A 45 6.16 -0.56 -1.85
CA ASN A 45 7.61 -0.43 -1.98
C ASN A 45 8.03 -0.43 -3.45
N LYS A 46 9.18 0.18 -3.72
CA LYS A 46 9.94 0.07 -4.96
C LYS A 46 11.43 -0.09 -4.65
N THR A 47 12.24 -0.25 -5.69
CA THR A 47 13.70 -0.12 -5.61
C THR A 47 14.13 1.25 -6.13
N GLU A 48 15.40 1.58 -5.95
CA GLU A 48 15.97 2.77 -6.57
C GLU A 48 15.79 2.72 -8.09
N ASN A 49 15.54 3.88 -8.70
CA ASN A 49 15.41 4.03 -10.15
C ASN A 49 16.62 4.78 -10.70
N PRO A 50 17.03 4.51 -11.96
CA PRO A 50 18.20 5.15 -12.55
C PRO A 50 17.97 6.61 -12.96
N PHE A 51 16.75 7.13 -12.84
CA PHE A 51 16.36 8.45 -13.34
C PHE A 51 16.51 9.58 -12.30
N GLY A 52 16.87 9.24 -11.05
CA GLY A 52 17.19 10.24 -10.02
C GLY A 52 15.98 10.98 -9.42
N PHE A 53 14.75 10.56 -9.70
CA PHE A 53 13.54 11.19 -9.13
C PHE A 53 13.45 11.11 -7.60
N ASP A 54 14.17 10.15 -7.00
CA ASP A 54 14.23 9.94 -5.54
C ASP A 54 15.57 10.38 -4.94
N ALA A 55 16.38 11.19 -5.62
CA ALA A 55 17.75 11.53 -5.17
C ALA A 55 17.83 12.17 -3.77
N ASN A 56 16.80 12.91 -3.35
CA ASN A 56 16.71 13.51 -2.01
C ASN A 56 16.16 12.53 -0.94
N ARG A 57 15.82 11.31 -1.33
CA ARG A 57 15.26 10.24 -0.49
C ARG A 57 15.91 8.89 -0.87
N PRO A 58 17.24 8.78 -0.75
CA PRO A 58 17.96 7.57 -1.14
C PRO A 58 17.52 6.38 -0.29
N ALA A 59 17.68 5.16 -0.83
CA ALA A 59 17.46 3.98 -0.02
C ALA A 59 18.43 3.97 1.18
N PRO A 60 17.97 3.56 2.38
CA PRO A 60 18.85 3.53 3.54
C PRO A 60 19.83 2.37 3.40
N ILE A 61 21.13 2.69 3.31
CA ILE A 61 22.20 1.70 3.35
C ILE A 61 22.39 1.31 4.82
N ALA A 62 21.71 0.24 5.24
CA ALA A 62 21.74 -0.26 6.60
C ALA A 62 22.80 -1.36 6.75
N ASN A 63 23.83 -1.08 7.54
CA ASN A 63 24.96 -1.97 7.77
C ASN A 63 25.35 -1.90 9.24
N ASP A 64 25.00 -2.93 10.01
CA ASP A 64 25.06 -2.88 11.48
C ASP A 64 24.29 -1.65 11.99
N THR A 65 23.00 -1.59 11.67
CA THR A 65 22.18 -0.38 11.83
C THR A 65 20.77 -0.74 12.30
N THR A 66 20.25 -0.01 13.28
CA THR A 66 18.83 -0.02 13.64
C THR A 66 18.08 1.01 12.81
N LEU A 67 17.05 0.58 12.09
CA LEU A 67 16.07 1.44 11.43
C LEU A 67 14.84 1.55 12.32
N ARG A 68 14.54 2.76 12.82
CA ARG A 68 13.36 3.06 13.64
C ARG A 68 12.35 3.84 12.82
N GLN A 69 11.20 3.23 12.55
CA GLN A 69 10.24 3.69 11.56
C GLN A 69 8.88 3.99 12.20
N VAL A 70 8.40 5.21 12.00
CA VAL A 70 7.16 5.77 12.57
C VAL A 70 6.00 5.48 11.62
N LEU A 71 4.99 4.77 12.12
CA LEU A 71 3.86 4.28 11.33
C LEU A 71 2.56 4.87 11.86
N ARG A 72 1.93 5.72 11.06
CA ARG A 72 0.64 6.32 11.39
C ARG A 72 -0.50 5.32 11.23
N ILE A 73 -0.94 4.68 12.32
CA ILE A 73 -2.00 3.67 12.24
C ILE A 73 -3.39 4.29 12.05
N SER A 74 -4.17 3.73 11.12
CA SER A 74 -5.56 4.14 10.84
C SER A 74 -6.54 3.58 11.87
N ARG A 75 -6.25 2.38 12.38
CA ARG A 75 -7.00 1.66 13.40
C ARG A 75 -6.12 1.25 14.57
N GLY A 76 -6.64 1.44 15.78
CA GLY A 76 -6.00 1.00 17.02
C GLY A 76 -6.47 -0.36 17.49
N GLY A 77 -5.73 -0.92 18.43
CA GLY A 77 -5.97 -2.22 19.04
C GLY A 77 -4.95 -2.48 20.16
N SER A 78 -5.01 -3.68 20.71
CA SER A 78 -4.11 -4.15 21.76
C SER A 78 -3.11 -5.19 21.26
N GLU A 79 -3.27 -5.65 20.03
CA GLU A 79 -2.44 -6.70 19.45
C GLU A 79 -2.25 -6.44 17.95
N PHE A 80 -1.00 -6.52 17.51
CA PHE A 80 -0.56 -6.22 16.16
C PHE A 80 0.28 -7.37 15.60
N ARG A 81 0.43 -7.43 14.28
CA ARG A 81 1.47 -8.24 13.63
C ARG A 81 2.10 -7.44 12.50
N ILE A 82 3.41 -7.63 12.31
CA ILE A 82 4.22 -6.81 11.43
C ILE A 82 4.64 -7.65 10.23
N TRP A 83 4.44 -7.11 9.04
CA TRP A 83 4.89 -7.71 7.79
C TRP A 83 6.21 -7.07 7.35
N LEU A 84 7.26 -7.87 7.37
CA LEU A 84 8.54 -7.53 6.77
C LEU A 84 8.61 -8.03 5.32
N THR A 85 9.35 -7.33 4.46
CA THR A 85 9.39 -7.65 3.03
C THR A 85 10.81 -7.63 2.47
N ASN A 86 11.04 -8.60 1.58
CA ASN A 86 12.15 -8.70 0.66
C ASN A 86 11.61 -8.97 -0.76
N GLU A 87 10.38 -8.52 -1.06
CA GLU A 87 9.66 -8.83 -2.29
C GLU A 87 10.33 -8.29 -3.55
N LEU A 88 11.16 -7.23 -3.42
CA LEU A 88 11.94 -6.66 -4.52
C LEU A 88 13.43 -6.97 -4.41
N GLY A 89 13.84 -7.75 -3.40
CA GLY A 89 15.21 -8.16 -3.22
C GLY A 89 15.57 -9.39 -4.04
N THR A 90 16.86 -9.52 -4.34
CA THR A 90 17.45 -10.58 -5.17
C THR A 90 18.36 -11.52 -4.38
N ALA A 91 18.65 -11.22 -3.11
CA ALA A 91 19.39 -12.06 -2.17
C ALA A 91 18.58 -12.25 -0.87
N PRO A 92 18.81 -13.33 -0.09
CA PRO A 92 18.19 -13.47 1.22
C PRO A 92 18.50 -12.26 2.11
N LEU A 93 17.49 -11.76 2.82
CA LEU A 93 17.61 -10.62 3.72
C LEU A 93 17.47 -11.10 5.16
N THR A 94 18.52 -10.97 5.96
CA THR A 94 18.43 -11.23 7.40
C THR A 94 18.07 -9.94 8.13
N ILE A 95 16.97 -10.00 8.87
CA ILE A 95 16.62 -8.99 9.87
C ILE A 95 16.93 -9.58 11.24
N GLY A 96 17.73 -8.86 12.02
CA GLY A 96 18.06 -9.21 13.40
C GLY A 96 16.87 -8.96 14.32
N LYS A 97 17.12 -8.40 15.51
CA LYS A 97 16.04 -8.08 16.44
C LYS A 97 15.08 -7.06 15.86
N VAL A 98 13.81 -7.18 16.25
CA VAL A 98 12.75 -6.24 15.92
C VAL A 98 11.97 -5.90 17.19
N SER A 99 11.52 -4.66 17.30
CA SER A 99 10.63 -4.23 18.37
C SER A 99 9.46 -3.41 17.82
N ALA A 100 8.36 -3.41 18.57
CA ALA A 100 7.24 -2.51 18.36
C ALA A 100 7.05 -1.67 19.62
N ALA A 101 6.67 -0.41 19.45
CA ALA A 101 6.50 0.52 20.56
C ALA A 101 5.48 1.60 20.21
N ARG A 102 5.01 2.33 21.22
CA ARG A 102 4.24 3.55 20.99
C ARG A 102 5.19 4.73 20.79
N GLY A 103 4.98 5.49 19.71
CA GLY A 103 5.79 6.66 19.40
C GLY A 103 5.51 7.84 20.32
N LEU A 104 6.56 8.59 20.61
CA LEU A 104 6.55 9.88 21.30
C LEU A 104 7.08 10.97 20.35
N GLU A 105 7.79 11.97 20.89
CA GLU A 105 8.44 13.02 20.10
C GLU A 105 9.83 12.56 19.62
N GLY A 106 10.19 12.89 18.39
CA GLY A 106 11.46 12.50 17.82
C GLY A 106 11.61 10.98 17.73
N SER A 107 12.79 10.48 18.09
CA SER A 107 13.08 9.03 18.10
C SER A 107 12.59 8.30 19.36
N ALA A 108 11.99 9.04 20.32
CA ALA A 108 11.56 8.50 21.59
C ALA A 108 10.34 7.59 21.45
N VAL A 109 10.32 6.54 22.27
CA VAL A 109 9.25 5.54 22.32
C VAL A 109 8.99 5.10 23.75
N GLU A 110 7.81 4.54 23.98
CA GLU A 110 7.47 3.86 25.23
C GLU A 110 6.73 2.55 24.96
N ASP A 111 6.58 1.72 26.01
CA ASP A 111 5.95 0.41 25.92
C ASP A 111 6.62 -0.51 24.89
N VAL A 112 7.96 -0.49 24.81
CA VAL A 112 8.75 -1.26 23.83
C VAL A 112 8.64 -2.75 24.10
N VAL A 113 8.20 -3.51 23.11
CA VAL A 113 8.07 -4.96 23.16
C VAL A 113 8.85 -5.63 22.03
N PRO A 114 9.50 -6.78 22.28
CA PRO A 114 10.14 -7.53 21.22
C PRO A 114 9.11 -8.10 20.25
N VAL A 115 9.49 -8.17 18.98
CA VAL A 115 8.71 -8.77 17.89
C VAL A 115 9.42 -10.05 17.47
N LEU A 116 8.70 -11.17 17.52
CA LEU A 116 9.24 -12.49 17.22
C LEU A 116 8.69 -13.01 15.89
N PHE A 117 9.40 -13.98 15.31
CA PHE A 117 9.04 -14.69 14.09
C PHE A 117 9.11 -16.18 14.36
N ASN A 118 7.95 -16.83 14.56
CA ASN A 118 7.87 -18.23 14.96
C ASN A 118 8.73 -18.53 16.22
N GLY A 119 8.66 -17.62 17.21
CA GLY A 119 9.41 -17.66 18.46
C GLY A 119 10.87 -17.20 18.37
N SER A 120 11.38 -16.84 17.19
CA SER A 120 12.76 -16.36 16.98
C SER A 120 12.83 -14.83 17.01
N GLU A 121 13.88 -14.27 17.62
CA GLU A 121 14.16 -12.81 17.60
C GLU A 121 14.72 -12.32 16.25
N SER A 122 15.11 -13.21 15.35
CA SER A 122 15.65 -12.89 14.03
C SER A 122 15.02 -13.76 12.94
N VAL A 123 14.95 -13.23 11.72
CA VAL A 123 14.37 -13.90 10.56
C VAL A 123 15.18 -13.62 9.29
N THR A 124 15.35 -14.66 8.46
CA THR A 124 15.89 -14.51 7.10
C THR A 124 14.74 -14.65 6.10
N ILE A 125 14.55 -13.63 5.28
CA ILE A 125 13.48 -13.53 4.28
C ILE A 125 14.07 -13.87 2.91
N PRO A 126 13.58 -14.92 2.22
CA PRO A 126 14.04 -15.24 0.88
C PRO A 126 13.82 -14.08 -0.11
N PRO A 127 14.59 -14.02 -1.22
CA PRO A 127 14.30 -13.10 -2.32
C PRO A 127 12.85 -13.24 -2.80
N GLY A 128 12.18 -12.12 -3.06
CA GLY A 128 10.80 -12.13 -3.57
C GLY A 128 9.75 -12.52 -2.53
N ALA A 129 10.10 -12.60 -1.24
CA ALA A 129 9.19 -13.05 -0.18
C ALA A 129 8.90 -11.99 0.88
N ARG A 130 7.88 -12.27 1.68
CA ARG A 130 7.50 -11.51 2.88
C ARG A 130 7.31 -12.47 4.04
N VAL A 131 7.46 -11.96 5.26
CA VAL A 131 7.21 -12.72 6.48
C VAL A 131 6.36 -11.88 7.44
N VAL A 132 5.48 -12.54 8.18
CA VAL A 132 4.68 -11.92 9.23
C VAL A 132 5.23 -12.35 10.59
N SER A 133 5.24 -11.41 11.54
CA SER A 133 5.61 -11.70 12.93
C SER A 133 4.57 -12.56 13.64
N ASP A 134 4.96 -13.10 14.79
CA ASP A 134 4.02 -13.55 15.81
C ASP A 134 3.18 -12.35 16.31
N PRO A 135 2.03 -12.57 16.97
CA PRO A 135 1.25 -11.50 17.58
C PRO A 135 2.05 -10.70 18.62
N VAL A 136 1.91 -9.38 18.58
CA VAL A 136 2.68 -8.42 19.38
C VAL A 136 1.72 -7.60 20.23
N SER A 137 1.80 -7.73 21.55
CA SER A 137 0.91 -7.03 22.49
C SER A 137 1.34 -5.59 22.74
N VAL A 138 0.87 -4.66 21.91
CA VAL A 138 1.01 -3.20 22.10
C VAL A 138 -0.36 -2.58 22.11
N SER A 139 -0.64 -1.69 23.08
CA SER A 139 -1.89 -0.93 23.10
C SER A 139 -1.72 0.43 22.43
N ALA A 140 -2.39 0.62 21.29
CA ALA A 140 -2.34 1.88 20.54
C ALA A 140 -3.74 2.30 20.10
N LYS A 141 -4.02 3.60 20.15
CA LYS A 141 -5.29 4.16 19.68
C LYS A 141 -5.20 4.39 18.18
N ALA A 142 -6.33 4.25 17.47
CA ALA A 142 -6.41 4.78 16.11
C ALA A 142 -6.10 6.26 16.20
N PHE A 143 -5.26 6.81 15.33
CA PHE A 143 -4.86 8.19 15.60
C PHE A 143 -3.44 8.39 16.11
N THR A 144 -2.70 7.32 16.41
CA THR A 144 -1.37 7.42 17.01
C THR A 144 -0.29 6.83 16.12
N ASP A 145 0.96 6.99 16.55
CA ASP A 145 2.11 6.43 15.89
C ASP A 145 2.51 5.13 16.58
N LEU A 146 2.57 4.05 15.80
CA LEU A 146 3.23 2.81 16.16
C LEU A 146 4.64 2.88 15.58
N VAL A 147 5.65 2.64 16.39
CA VAL A 147 7.05 2.66 15.96
C VAL A 147 7.57 1.24 15.87
N VAL A 148 8.13 0.88 14.72
CA VAL A 148 8.80 -0.40 14.52
C VAL A 148 10.30 -0.15 14.36
N SER A 149 11.10 -0.72 15.26
CA SER A 149 12.55 -0.72 15.13
C SER A 149 13.02 -2.07 14.62
N LEU A 150 13.85 -2.09 13.58
CA LEU A 150 14.45 -3.32 13.05
C LEU A 150 15.97 -3.15 12.96
N TYR A 151 16.71 -4.16 13.40
CA TYR A 151 18.17 -4.19 13.27
C TYR A 151 18.57 -4.93 11.99
N VAL A 152 19.38 -4.29 11.15
CA VAL A 152 19.96 -4.86 9.94
C VAL A 152 21.43 -5.17 10.21
N PRO A 153 21.83 -6.47 10.26
CA PRO A 153 23.22 -6.88 10.41
C PRO A 153 24.14 -6.36 9.31
N ALA A 154 25.45 -6.45 9.53
CA ALA A 154 26.42 -6.00 8.56
C ALA A 154 26.31 -6.74 7.21
N HIS A 155 26.58 -6.04 6.12
CA HIS A 155 26.61 -6.49 4.72
C HIS A 155 25.27 -6.83 4.06
N GLU A 156 24.18 -6.97 4.80
CA GLU A 156 22.88 -7.39 4.27
C GLU A 156 22.34 -6.43 3.19
N SER A 157 22.35 -5.11 3.42
CA SER A 157 21.79 -4.13 2.47
C SER A 157 22.63 -3.94 1.19
N THR A 158 23.83 -4.54 1.11
CA THR A 158 24.73 -4.39 -0.05
C THR A 158 24.64 -5.53 -1.05
N GLN A 159 23.95 -6.62 -0.69
CA GLN A 159 23.85 -7.82 -1.51
C GLN A 159 22.66 -7.81 -2.48
N SER A 160 21.71 -6.90 -2.27
CA SER A 160 20.42 -6.86 -2.96
C SER A 160 19.92 -5.42 -3.06
N PRO A 161 19.12 -5.07 -4.09
CA PRO A 161 18.33 -3.85 -4.05
C PRO A 161 17.51 -3.76 -2.75
N VAL A 162 17.47 -2.57 -2.17
CA VAL A 162 16.68 -2.30 -0.97
C VAL A 162 15.21 -2.22 -1.37
N THR A 163 14.35 -2.99 -0.69
CA THR A 163 12.89 -2.84 -0.79
C THR A 163 12.46 -1.70 0.14
N TYR A 164 12.09 -0.56 -0.42
CA TYR A 164 11.76 0.64 0.35
C TYR A 164 10.67 1.49 -0.29
N HIS A 165 10.09 2.37 0.50
CA HIS A 165 9.15 3.39 0.07
C HIS A 165 9.80 4.76 0.24
N PRO A 166 10.16 5.46 -0.87
CA PRO A 166 10.92 6.70 -0.78
C PRO A 166 10.16 7.85 -0.16
N ARG A 167 8.83 7.90 -0.24
CA ARG A 167 8.03 9.05 0.23
C ARG A 167 7.21 8.71 1.46
N ALA A 168 7.88 8.28 2.53
CA ALA A 168 7.19 7.93 3.77
C ALA A 168 6.37 9.09 4.35
N LEU A 169 6.75 10.35 4.09
CA LEU A 169 6.21 11.58 4.72
C LEU A 169 6.15 11.49 6.25
N GLN A 170 7.06 10.71 6.81
CA GLN A 170 7.30 10.55 8.23
C GLN A 170 8.81 10.71 8.44
N THR A 171 9.18 11.37 9.52
CA THR A 171 10.56 11.36 10.01
C THR A 171 10.81 10.00 10.65
N ASN A 172 11.69 9.23 10.00
CA ASN A 172 12.20 7.97 10.50
C ASN A 172 13.67 8.15 10.88
N TYR A 173 14.24 7.16 11.56
CA TYR A 173 15.55 7.29 12.17
C TYR A 173 16.42 6.07 11.87
N MET A 174 17.72 6.29 11.76
CA MET A 174 18.71 5.22 11.75
C MET A 174 19.86 5.54 12.70
N ASP A 175 20.34 4.52 13.40
CA ASP A 175 21.52 4.62 14.26
C ASP A 175 22.32 3.31 14.25
N VAL A 176 23.61 3.40 14.58
CA VAL A 176 24.56 2.29 14.49
C VAL A 176 24.31 1.26 15.60
N GLY A 177 24.41 -0.02 15.25
CA GLY A 177 24.28 -1.15 16.15
C GLY A 177 22.83 -1.56 16.44
N ASP A 178 22.69 -2.57 17.29
CA ASP A 178 21.42 -3.06 17.82
C ASP A 178 20.91 -2.14 18.93
N GLN A 179 19.99 -1.24 18.58
CA GLN A 179 19.35 -0.25 19.47
C GLN A 179 17.84 -0.51 19.60
N VAL A 180 17.34 -1.68 19.17
CA VAL A 180 15.89 -1.88 18.95
C VAL A 180 15.06 -1.74 20.23
N MET A 181 15.62 -2.06 21.38
CA MET A 181 14.94 -1.95 22.69
C MET A 181 15.14 -0.59 23.38
N GLY A 182 15.96 0.30 22.81
CA GLY A 182 16.25 1.60 23.40
C GLY A 182 15.02 2.51 23.39
N LEU A 183 14.74 3.20 24.51
CA LEU A 183 13.61 4.13 24.60
C LEU A 183 13.80 5.41 23.76
N ASP A 184 15.03 5.71 23.36
CA ASP A 184 15.43 6.83 22.51
C ASP A 184 16.75 6.45 21.81
N LEU A 185 16.98 6.93 20.59
CA LEU A 185 18.25 6.75 19.86
C LEU A 185 19.26 7.88 20.11
N GLY A 186 18.89 8.90 20.90
CA GLY A 186 19.73 10.04 21.22
C GLY A 186 19.89 11.00 20.05
N ALA A 187 20.95 10.82 19.25
CA ALA A 187 21.26 11.67 18.10
C ALA A 187 21.28 10.86 16.79
N PRO A 188 20.16 10.20 16.42
CA PRO A 188 20.11 9.39 15.22
C PRO A 188 20.19 10.25 13.95
N VAL A 189 20.50 9.59 12.84
CA VAL A 189 20.33 10.18 11.51
C VAL A 189 18.85 10.11 11.12
N GLU A 190 18.28 11.23 10.69
CA GLU A 190 16.93 11.28 10.15
C GLU A 190 16.89 10.74 8.71
N MET A 191 15.83 10.01 8.40
CA MET A 191 15.51 9.55 7.05
C MET A 191 14.02 9.74 6.78
N PHE A 192 13.66 10.05 5.53
CA PHE A 192 12.28 10.33 5.13
C PHE A 192 11.66 9.20 4.29
N VAL A 193 12.23 8.00 4.45
CA VAL A 193 11.90 6.77 3.74
C VAL A 193 11.51 5.68 4.72
N SER A 194 10.74 4.68 4.28
CA SER A 194 10.53 3.44 5.03
C SER A 194 11.18 2.28 4.28
N ALA A 195 11.82 1.34 4.96
CA ALA A 195 12.49 0.19 4.34
C ALA A 195 12.12 -1.12 5.03
N TYR A 196 12.04 -2.18 4.23
CA TYR A 196 11.77 -3.57 4.66
C TYR A 196 10.44 -3.79 5.39
N LEU A 197 9.54 -2.80 5.42
CA LEU A 197 8.19 -2.90 5.96
C LEU A 197 7.17 -2.96 4.81
N ALA A 198 6.21 -3.88 4.92
CA ALA A 198 5.10 -3.98 3.98
C ALA A 198 3.76 -3.55 4.60
N ALA A 199 3.50 -3.95 5.84
CA ALA A 199 2.24 -3.68 6.53
C ALA A 199 2.31 -3.90 8.03
N VAL A 200 1.32 -3.37 8.71
CA VAL A 200 0.95 -3.73 10.07
C VAL A 200 -0.53 -4.09 10.08
N ASP A 201 -0.84 -5.27 10.60
CA ASP A 201 -2.22 -5.66 10.87
C ASP A 201 -2.54 -5.52 12.36
N VAL A 202 -3.81 -5.32 12.66
CA VAL A 202 -4.36 -5.26 14.01
C VAL A 202 -5.42 -6.34 14.21
N ALA A 203 -5.41 -6.98 15.37
CA ALA A 203 -6.40 -7.99 15.72
C ALA A 203 -7.78 -7.34 15.92
N VAL A 204 -8.83 -7.99 15.43
CA VAL A 204 -10.22 -7.54 15.55
C VAL A 204 -11.13 -8.68 15.98
N ARG A 205 -12.24 -8.33 16.64
CA ARG A 205 -13.21 -9.32 17.14
C ARG A 205 -14.30 -9.69 16.14
N ARG A 206 -14.42 -8.90 15.07
CA ARG A 206 -15.38 -9.07 13.98
C ARG A 206 -14.73 -8.62 12.68
N PRO A 207 -15.12 -9.20 11.52
CA PRO A 207 -14.66 -8.71 10.23
C PRO A 207 -14.94 -7.20 10.10
N LEU A 208 -13.97 -6.46 9.57
CA LEU A 208 -14.10 -5.05 9.27
C LEU A 208 -13.64 -4.80 7.83
N PRO A 209 -14.35 -3.98 7.06
CA PRO A 209 -13.89 -3.63 5.73
C PRO A 209 -12.59 -2.80 5.83
N VAL A 210 -11.59 -3.14 5.03
CA VAL A 210 -10.39 -2.30 4.79
C VAL A 210 -10.43 -1.70 3.39
N ILE A 211 -10.07 -0.42 3.31
CA ILE A 211 -9.92 0.32 2.05
C ILE A 211 -8.43 0.40 1.71
N ALA A 212 -8.07 -0.10 0.53
CA ALA A 212 -6.75 0.07 -0.06
C ALA A 212 -6.77 1.24 -1.07
N ALA A 213 -5.89 2.22 -0.91
CA ALA A 213 -5.73 3.31 -1.87
C ALA A 213 -4.50 3.03 -2.74
N ILE A 214 -4.69 2.65 -4.00
CA ILE A 214 -3.61 2.41 -4.97
C ILE A 214 -3.54 3.58 -5.96
N GLY A 215 -2.33 4.06 -6.23
CA GLY A 215 -2.12 5.12 -7.19
C GLY A 215 -0.70 5.61 -7.27
N ASP A 216 -0.56 6.82 -7.78
CA ASP A 216 0.71 7.52 -8.00
C ASP A 216 1.06 8.52 -6.88
N SER A 217 1.77 9.62 -7.20
CA SER A 217 2.14 10.69 -6.28
C SER A 217 0.93 11.37 -5.63
N LEU A 218 -0.22 11.44 -6.31
CA LEU A 218 -1.46 12.01 -5.77
C LEU A 218 -2.04 11.14 -4.65
N THR A 219 -1.81 9.82 -4.72
CA THR A 219 -2.17 8.86 -3.66
C THR A 219 -1.10 8.71 -2.60
N ASP A 220 0.16 8.67 -3.01
CA ASP A 220 1.31 8.66 -2.11
C ASP A 220 1.26 9.87 -1.16
N GLY A 221 0.73 10.99 -1.66
CA GLY A 221 0.48 12.20 -0.90
C GLY A 221 1.55 13.24 -1.14
N ASP A 222 2.16 13.22 -2.32
CA ASP A 222 3.13 14.22 -2.74
C ASP A 222 2.48 15.61 -2.66
N GLN A 223 3.15 16.50 -1.92
CA GLN A 223 2.81 17.91 -1.80
C GLN A 223 4.05 18.74 -2.06
N ASN A 224 5.02 18.16 -2.77
CA ASN A 224 6.37 18.67 -2.89
C ASN A 224 6.36 20.04 -3.56
N ALA A 225 6.52 21.02 -2.69
CA ALA A 225 6.90 22.39 -2.96
C ALA A 225 8.36 22.49 -3.46
N ALA A 226 8.74 21.67 -4.44
CA ALA A 226 10.08 21.71 -5.03
C ALA A 226 10.41 23.11 -5.62
N THR A 227 9.39 23.95 -5.88
CA THR A 227 9.53 25.36 -6.28
C THR A 227 8.33 26.23 -5.88
N GLY A 228 7.71 26.03 -4.70
CA GLY A 228 6.63 26.93 -4.26
C GLY A 228 7.15 28.37 -4.01
N PRO A 229 6.47 29.45 -4.45
CA PRO A 229 6.91 30.85 -4.32
C PRO A 229 7.29 31.37 -2.93
N GLU A 230 7.18 30.59 -1.84
CA GLU A 230 7.53 31.04 -0.49
C GLU A 230 8.00 29.89 0.44
N GLY A 231 8.85 28.97 -0.03
CA GLY A 231 9.68 28.15 0.88
C GLY A 231 8.96 27.30 1.93
N LYS A 232 7.73 26.83 1.68
CA LYS A 232 7.02 25.94 2.61
C LYS A 232 7.40 24.48 2.33
N PRO A 233 8.07 23.78 3.25
CA PRO A 233 8.47 22.39 3.05
C PRO A 233 7.25 21.48 2.92
N GLU A 234 7.45 20.31 2.29
CA GLU A 234 6.50 19.20 2.32
C GLU A 234 6.06 18.94 3.78
N PRO A 235 4.78 18.65 4.05
CA PRO A 235 4.27 18.58 5.41
C PRO A 235 4.57 17.22 6.06
N ILE A 236 5.86 16.93 6.23
CA ILE A 236 6.39 15.78 6.99
C ILE A 236 5.75 15.73 8.38
N ASP A 237 5.40 14.53 8.84
CA ASP A 237 4.73 14.24 10.12
C ASP A 237 3.32 14.84 10.28
N ARG A 238 2.79 15.55 9.28
CA ARG A 238 1.46 16.18 9.39
C ARG A 238 0.30 15.27 9.00
N ASN A 239 0.57 14.17 8.30
CA ASN A 239 -0.44 13.19 7.87
C ASN A 239 -1.61 13.86 7.10
N LYS A 240 -1.28 14.65 6.07
CA LYS A 240 -2.21 15.52 5.31
C LYS A 240 -2.47 15.09 3.86
N ARG A 241 -2.26 13.81 3.57
CA ARG A 241 -2.62 13.17 2.29
C ARG A 241 -4.06 12.65 2.31
N TYR A 242 -4.69 12.49 1.15
CA TYR A 242 -6.11 12.13 1.10
C TYR A 242 -6.42 10.80 1.80
N PRO A 243 -5.58 9.74 1.79
CA PRO A 243 -5.91 8.50 2.52
C PRO A 243 -6.04 8.74 4.03
N ASN A 244 -5.26 9.68 4.61
CA ASN A 244 -5.42 10.07 6.02
C ASN A 244 -6.72 10.86 6.27
N PHE A 245 -7.16 11.68 5.31
CA PHE A 245 -8.41 12.41 5.40
C PHE A 245 -9.64 11.54 5.13
N LEU A 246 -9.51 10.51 4.29
CA LEU A 246 -10.59 9.64 3.85
C LEU A 246 -11.27 8.95 5.03
N LEU A 247 -10.48 8.36 5.93
CA LEU A 247 -11.03 7.77 7.14
C LEU A 247 -11.81 8.82 7.98
N LYS A 248 -11.28 10.04 8.11
CA LYS A 248 -11.98 11.12 8.83
C LYS A 248 -13.24 11.58 8.12
N ALA A 249 -13.27 11.55 6.79
CA ALA A 249 -14.44 11.89 5.99
C ALA A 249 -15.55 10.86 6.16
N ILE A 250 -15.22 9.57 6.01
CA ILE A 250 -16.12 8.43 6.27
C ILE A 250 -16.75 8.55 7.67
N LEU A 251 -15.93 8.79 8.71
CA LEU A 251 -16.43 8.92 10.08
C LEU A 251 -17.37 10.11 10.29
N ARG A 252 -17.15 11.23 9.59
CA ARG A 252 -18.06 12.38 9.66
C ARG A 252 -19.39 12.05 8.99
N SER A 253 -19.36 11.44 7.82
CA SER A 253 -20.58 11.05 7.08
C SER A 253 -21.43 10.04 7.87
N TYR A 254 -20.82 9.25 8.76
CA TYR A 254 -21.49 8.24 9.58
C TYR A 254 -21.62 8.58 11.07
N ALA A 255 -21.32 9.81 11.50
CA ALA A 255 -21.42 10.20 12.91
C ALA A 255 -22.85 10.05 13.49
N SER A 256 -23.87 9.89 12.65
CA SER A 256 -25.27 9.65 13.00
C SER A 256 -25.77 8.22 12.77
N ASP A 257 -24.94 7.30 12.23
CA ASP A 257 -25.35 5.94 11.88
C ASP A 257 -24.72 4.89 12.82
N GLU A 258 -25.47 4.47 13.84
CA GLU A 258 -25.06 3.46 14.83
C GLU A 258 -24.78 2.07 14.23
N ARG A 259 -25.16 1.84 12.96
CA ARG A 259 -24.95 0.54 12.28
C ARG A 259 -23.50 0.35 11.85
N ILE A 260 -22.69 1.40 11.74
CA ILE A 260 -21.36 1.28 11.14
C ILE A 260 -20.30 0.98 12.20
N PRO A 261 -19.70 -0.22 12.14
CA PRO A 261 -18.93 -0.79 13.24
C PRO A 261 -17.51 -0.20 13.36
N GLY A 262 -17.38 1.04 13.81
CA GLY A 262 -16.11 1.62 14.23
C GLY A 262 -15.13 1.96 13.09
N LEU A 263 -13.92 2.34 13.47
CA LEU A 263 -12.92 2.96 12.59
C LEU A 263 -12.48 2.01 11.46
N VAL A 264 -12.86 2.36 10.23
CA VAL A 264 -12.52 1.69 8.97
C VAL A 264 -11.04 1.88 8.66
N PRO A 265 -10.22 0.84 8.56
CA PRO A 265 -8.83 1.04 8.19
C PRO A 265 -8.70 1.49 6.73
N VAL A 266 -7.83 2.48 6.51
CA VAL A 266 -7.43 2.93 5.19
C VAL A 266 -5.91 2.77 5.09
N VAL A 267 -5.45 2.08 4.06
CA VAL A 267 -4.00 1.90 3.80
C VAL A 267 -3.59 2.59 2.51
N ASN A 268 -2.42 3.24 2.53
CA ASN A 268 -1.89 3.98 1.39
C ASN A 268 -0.87 3.13 0.63
N LEU A 269 -1.14 2.87 -0.64
CA LEU A 269 -0.30 2.09 -1.56
C LEU A 269 0.10 2.95 -2.77
N GLY A 270 0.19 4.26 -2.58
CA GLY A 270 0.72 5.18 -3.58
C GLY A 270 2.22 4.99 -3.79
N ILE A 271 2.67 5.19 -5.02
CA ILE A 271 4.09 5.31 -5.36
C ILE A 271 4.25 6.55 -6.24
N SER A 272 4.97 7.57 -5.77
CA SER A 272 5.28 8.74 -6.61
C SER A 272 5.85 8.35 -7.97
N GLY A 273 5.21 8.84 -9.04
CA GLY A 273 5.60 8.59 -10.43
C GLY A 273 5.13 7.26 -11.01
N ASN A 274 4.37 6.47 -10.27
CA ASN A 274 3.82 5.20 -10.77
C ASN A 274 2.88 5.41 -11.95
N GLN A 275 2.81 4.39 -12.79
CA GLN A 275 1.98 4.34 -13.98
C GLN A 275 1.12 3.07 -13.99
N VAL A 276 -0.02 3.13 -14.66
CA VAL A 276 -0.92 1.99 -14.84
C VAL A 276 -0.19 0.87 -15.57
N THR A 277 0.59 1.21 -16.59
CA THR A 277 1.10 0.23 -17.57
C THR A 277 2.62 0.13 -17.70
N ASN A 278 3.39 1.12 -17.24
CA ASN A 278 4.85 1.16 -17.44
C ASN A 278 5.64 1.13 -16.11
N ASP A 279 6.80 0.48 -16.11
CA ASP A 279 7.64 0.27 -14.91
C ASP A 279 8.71 1.35 -14.69
N LEU A 280 8.47 2.61 -15.11
CA LEU A 280 9.54 3.64 -15.10
C LEU A 280 10.04 3.99 -13.71
N LEU A 281 9.14 4.25 -12.76
CA LEU A 281 9.47 4.66 -11.39
C LEU A 281 8.97 3.66 -10.34
N GLY A 282 9.09 2.37 -10.67
CA GLY A 282 8.60 1.22 -9.91
C GLY A 282 7.60 0.41 -10.72
N ASP A 283 7.34 -0.83 -10.31
CA ASP A 283 6.39 -1.72 -10.98
C ASP A 283 5.05 -1.03 -11.22
N ASN A 284 4.49 -1.20 -12.41
CA ASN A 284 3.21 -0.61 -12.80
C ASN A 284 2.05 -1.12 -11.94
N ALA A 285 0.98 -0.30 -11.85
CA ALA A 285 -0.16 -0.59 -10.99
C ALA A 285 -0.83 -1.93 -11.29
N VAL A 286 -0.88 -2.36 -12.57
CA VAL A 286 -1.44 -3.67 -12.96
C VAL A 286 -0.62 -4.81 -12.38
N ALA A 287 0.71 -4.75 -12.52
CA ALA A 287 1.64 -5.79 -12.07
C ALA A 287 1.69 -5.89 -10.54
N ARG A 288 1.70 -4.76 -9.84
CA ARG A 288 1.76 -4.75 -8.37
C ARG A 288 0.43 -4.92 -7.67
N PHE A 289 -0.70 -4.93 -8.37
CA PHE A 289 -2.03 -5.00 -7.74
C PHE A 289 -2.19 -6.21 -6.81
N GLY A 290 -1.77 -7.40 -7.25
CA GLY A 290 -1.80 -8.61 -6.42
C GLY A 290 -0.92 -8.49 -5.17
N ARG A 291 0.30 -7.97 -5.35
CA ARG A 291 1.28 -7.78 -4.26
C ARG A 291 0.83 -6.73 -3.26
N ASP A 292 0.38 -5.57 -3.72
CA ASP A 292 0.16 -4.41 -2.84
C ASP A 292 -1.26 -4.36 -2.29
N VAL A 293 -2.28 -4.78 -3.07
CA VAL A 293 -3.70 -4.71 -2.68
C VAL A 293 -4.20 -6.06 -2.20
N LEU A 294 -4.23 -7.08 -3.07
CA LEU A 294 -4.90 -8.36 -2.77
C LEU A 294 -4.29 -9.11 -1.59
N SER A 295 -3.01 -8.86 -1.33
CA SER A 295 -2.28 -9.50 -0.25
C SER A 295 -2.51 -8.88 1.14
N ARG A 296 -3.33 -7.81 1.24
CA ARG A 296 -3.60 -7.07 2.48
C ARG A 296 -4.74 -7.69 3.27
N SER A 297 -4.53 -7.85 4.57
CA SER A 297 -5.51 -8.46 5.47
C SER A 297 -6.80 -7.64 5.54
N GLY A 298 -7.93 -8.29 5.26
CA GLY A 298 -9.25 -7.67 5.37
C GLY A 298 -9.62 -6.66 4.29
N VAL A 299 -8.84 -6.55 3.20
CA VAL A 299 -9.19 -5.66 2.08
C VAL A 299 -10.52 -6.09 1.47
N THR A 300 -11.39 -5.11 1.26
CA THR A 300 -12.74 -5.29 0.69
C THR A 300 -13.04 -4.24 -0.36
N HIS A 301 -12.39 -3.08 -0.25
CA HIS A 301 -12.55 -1.96 -1.16
C HIS A 301 -11.19 -1.49 -1.63
N VAL A 302 -11.12 -1.06 -2.89
CA VAL A 302 -9.94 -0.42 -3.46
C VAL A 302 -10.34 0.89 -4.14
N VAL A 303 -9.60 1.95 -3.83
CA VAL A 303 -9.65 3.23 -4.52
C VAL A 303 -8.50 3.24 -5.52
N VAL A 304 -8.82 3.43 -6.80
CA VAL A 304 -7.86 3.47 -7.91
C VAL A 304 -7.79 4.89 -8.44
N TRP A 305 -6.65 5.56 -8.23
CA TRP A 305 -6.38 6.88 -8.79
C TRP A 305 -5.01 6.91 -9.46
N GLU A 306 -5.02 6.70 -10.76
CA GLU A 306 -3.85 6.42 -11.58
C GLU A 306 -4.15 6.72 -13.06
N GLY A 307 -3.13 7.19 -13.79
CA GLY A 307 -3.09 7.35 -15.23
C GLY A 307 -2.37 8.64 -15.65
N ILE A 308 -2.15 9.58 -14.73
CA ILE A 308 -1.59 10.90 -15.08
C ILE A 308 -0.12 10.80 -15.48
N ASN A 309 0.64 9.89 -14.86
CA ASN A 309 2.04 9.69 -15.22
C ASN A 309 2.19 8.87 -16.50
N ASP A 310 1.24 8.00 -16.86
CA ASP A 310 1.25 7.31 -18.17
C ASP A 310 1.27 8.33 -19.32
N ILE A 311 0.66 9.50 -19.09
CA ILE A 311 0.58 10.61 -20.02
C ILE A 311 1.86 11.45 -19.98
N GLY A 312 2.19 12.00 -18.81
CA GLY A 312 3.22 13.06 -18.71
C GLY A 312 4.65 12.57 -18.55
N LEU A 313 4.87 11.38 -17.98
CA LEU A 313 6.22 10.91 -17.61
C LEU A 313 7.00 10.32 -18.78
N PRO A 314 6.44 9.47 -19.67
CA PRO A 314 7.21 8.94 -20.79
C PRO A 314 7.78 10.03 -21.71
N PRO A 315 7.03 11.07 -22.14
CA PRO A 315 7.61 12.16 -22.94
C PRO A 315 8.70 12.95 -22.20
N LEU A 316 8.58 13.10 -20.88
CA LEU A 316 9.58 13.78 -20.06
C LEU A 316 10.94 13.06 -20.13
N LEU A 317 10.90 11.74 -20.32
CA LEU A 317 12.07 10.86 -20.40
C LEU A 317 12.44 10.48 -21.84
N GLY A 318 11.95 11.23 -22.83
CA GLY A 318 12.26 11.03 -24.25
C GLY A 318 11.47 9.93 -24.95
N GLY A 319 10.43 9.39 -24.29
CA GLY A 319 9.46 8.46 -24.86
C GLY A 319 8.25 9.17 -25.47
N VAL A 320 7.13 8.44 -25.58
CA VAL A 320 5.84 8.94 -26.11
C VAL A 320 4.77 8.71 -25.06
N ALA A 321 3.82 9.64 -24.94
CA ALA A 321 2.70 9.53 -24.03
C ALA A 321 1.94 8.22 -24.28
N THR A 322 1.55 7.55 -23.21
CA THR A 322 0.78 6.32 -23.32
C THR A 322 -0.61 6.65 -23.86
N PRO A 323 -1.06 6.03 -24.96
CA PRO A 323 -2.39 6.31 -25.51
C PRO A 323 -3.51 5.95 -24.52
N ALA A 324 -4.62 6.69 -24.55
CA ALA A 324 -5.76 6.47 -23.67
C ALA A 324 -6.25 5.01 -23.66
N ALA A 325 -6.29 4.36 -24.84
CA ALA A 325 -6.69 2.96 -24.97
C ALA A 325 -5.82 1.99 -24.15
N ALA A 326 -4.51 2.25 -24.03
CA ALA A 326 -3.61 1.41 -23.24
C ALA A 326 -3.82 1.63 -21.73
N ILE A 327 -3.98 2.89 -21.30
CA ILE A 327 -4.32 3.24 -19.91
C ILE A 327 -5.65 2.59 -19.52
N ILE A 328 -6.68 2.73 -20.36
CA ILE A 328 -8.01 2.13 -20.17
C ILE A 328 -7.90 0.60 -20.05
N SER A 329 -7.13 -0.05 -20.91
CA SER A 329 -6.92 -1.51 -20.83
C SER A 329 -6.27 -1.93 -19.52
N GLY A 330 -5.30 -1.18 -19.02
CA GLY A 330 -4.68 -1.44 -17.71
C GLY A 330 -5.66 -1.24 -16.54
N LEU A 331 -6.45 -0.16 -16.57
CA LEU A 331 -7.51 0.08 -15.57
C LEU A 331 -8.58 -1.03 -15.57
N GLN A 332 -8.94 -1.55 -16.75
CA GLN A 332 -9.82 -2.72 -16.88
C GLN A 332 -9.21 -3.97 -16.25
N GLN A 333 -7.90 -4.20 -16.41
CA GLN A 333 -7.22 -5.33 -15.79
C GLN A 333 -7.21 -5.21 -14.26
N ILE A 334 -6.97 -4.02 -13.71
CA ILE A 334 -7.08 -3.77 -12.26
C ILE A 334 -8.50 -4.08 -11.77
N ALA A 335 -9.52 -3.57 -12.46
CA ALA A 335 -10.91 -3.83 -12.10
C ALA A 335 -11.27 -5.33 -12.19
N ALA A 336 -10.73 -6.04 -13.19
CA ALA A 336 -10.93 -7.49 -13.31
C ALA A 336 -10.27 -8.27 -12.17
N GLN A 337 -9.01 -7.95 -11.82
CA GLN A 337 -8.30 -8.55 -10.69
C GLN A 337 -9.07 -8.34 -9.38
N ALA A 338 -9.55 -7.11 -9.14
CA ALA A 338 -10.34 -6.77 -7.96
C ALA A 338 -11.65 -7.57 -7.88
N ARG A 339 -12.41 -7.65 -8.99
CA ARG A 339 -13.67 -8.41 -9.05
C ARG A 339 -13.47 -9.90 -8.81
N VAL A 340 -12.42 -10.49 -9.38
CA VAL A 340 -12.08 -11.91 -9.13
C VAL A 340 -11.79 -12.15 -7.65
N ALA A 341 -11.19 -11.18 -6.97
CA ALA A 341 -10.95 -11.21 -5.53
C ALA A 341 -12.16 -10.78 -4.67
N GLY A 342 -13.30 -10.45 -5.29
CA GLY A 342 -14.51 -10.00 -4.58
C GLY A 342 -14.42 -8.59 -3.99
N LEU A 343 -13.47 -7.76 -4.45
CA LEU A 343 -13.31 -6.39 -3.98
C LEU A 343 -14.24 -5.44 -4.74
N LYS A 344 -14.70 -4.41 -4.02
CA LYS A 344 -15.38 -3.25 -4.59
C LYS A 344 -14.35 -2.22 -5.08
N VAL A 345 -14.55 -1.70 -6.29
CA VAL A 345 -13.60 -0.79 -6.94
C VAL A 345 -14.22 0.59 -7.09
N ILE A 346 -13.51 1.59 -6.58
CA ILE A 346 -13.84 3.01 -6.72
C ILE A 346 -12.80 3.61 -7.67
N GLY A 347 -13.25 4.00 -8.85
CA GLY A 347 -12.41 4.67 -9.84
C GLY A 347 -12.41 6.18 -9.64
N CYS A 348 -11.24 6.80 -9.67
CA CYS A 348 -11.09 8.25 -9.61
C CYS A 348 -10.72 8.80 -10.99
N THR A 349 -11.46 9.80 -11.49
CA THR A 349 -11.06 10.51 -12.70
C THR A 349 -9.74 11.26 -12.50
N LEU A 350 -8.90 11.33 -13.53
CA LEU A 350 -7.67 12.11 -13.59
C LEU A 350 -7.96 13.60 -13.48
N THR A 351 -7.39 14.28 -12.48
CA THR A 351 -7.56 15.72 -12.29
C THR A 351 -6.81 16.53 -13.34
N PRO A 352 -7.19 17.79 -13.59
CA PRO A 352 -6.48 18.63 -14.54
C PRO A 352 -5.02 18.87 -14.14
N SER A 353 -4.14 18.99 -15.13
CA SER A 353 -2.69 19.16 -14.97
C SER A 353 -2.12 20.29 -15.85
N GLY A 354 -2.99 21.10 -16.48
CA GLY A 354 -2.61 22.22 -17.35
C GLY A 354 -1.78 23.29 -16.64
N GLY A 355 -1.88 23.37 -15.31
CA GLY A 355 -1.11 24.30 -14.49
C GLY A 355 0.28 23.82 -14.12
N PHE A 356 0.63 22.56 -14.43
CA PHE A 356 1.90 21.99 -14.04
C PHE A 356 3.06 22.49 -14.92
N ALA A 357 4.18 22.82 -14.29
CA ALA A 357 5.31 23.46 -14.95
C ALA A 357 5.98 22.60 -16.03
N LEU A 358 5.83 21.27 -15.98
CA LEU A 358 6.39 20.36 -16.99
C LEU A 358 5.43 20.26 -18.19
N PRO A 359 5.82 20.73 -19.40
CA PRO A 359 4.93 20.81 -20.57
C PRO A 359 4.33 19.47 -21.00
N THR A 360 4.99 18.36 -20.65
CA THR A 360 4.53 17.01 -20.99
C THR A 360 3.23 16.63 -20.26
N TYR A 361 2.92 17.29 -19.14
CA TYR A 361 1.67 17.12 -18.40
C TYR A 361 0.61 18.19 -18.71
N SER A 362 1.02 19.37 -19.21
CA SER A 362 0.15 20.53 -19.45
C SER A 362 -0.16 20.79 -20.92
N SER A 363 0.32 19.95 -21.84
CA SER A 363 0.04 20.08 -23.28
C SER A 363 -1.42 19.75 -23.64
N GLN A 364 -1.88 20.27 -24.77
CA GLN A 364 -3.19 19.92 -25.34
C GLN A 364 -3.32 18.41 -25.64
N GLU A 365 -2.22 17.77 -26.04
CA GLU A 365 -2.18 16.32 -26.28
C GLU A 365 -2.40 15.55 -24.97
N ALA A 366 -1.71 15.95 -23.90
CA ALA A 366 -1.88 15.36 -22.58
C ALA A 366 -3.33 15.49 -22.08
N ASP A 367 -3.93 16.67 -22.22
CA ASP A 367 -5.33 16.89 -21.82
C ASP A 367 -6.33 16.10 -22.68
N THR A 368 -6.04 15.91 -23.97
CA THR A 368 -6.86 15.07 -24.86
C THR A 368 -6.87 13.61 -24.39
N ILE A 369 -5.70 13.04 -24.07
CA ILE A 369 -5.60 11.68 -23.54
C ILE A 369 -6.30 11.57 -22.19
N ARG A 370 -6.06 12.55 -21.29
CA ARG A 370 -6.66 12.60 -19.95
C ARG A 370 -8.19 12.61 -20.00
N THR A 371 -8.76 13.45 -20.86
CA THR A 371 -10.21 13.59 -21.00
C THR A 371 -10.85 12.35 -21.63
N GLU A 372 -10.18 11.69 -22.58
CA GLU A 372 -10.63 10.40 -23.14
C GLU A 372 -10.66 9.30 -22.07
N VAL A 373 -9.62 9.19 -21.24
CA VAL A 373 -9.60 8.25 -20.10
C VAL A 373 -10.72 8.57 -19.12
N ASN A 374 -10.92 9.84 -18.78
CA ASN A 374 -11.97 10.26 -17.84
C ASN A 374 -13.38 9.98 -18.35
N GLU A 375 -13.63 10.18 -19.64
CA GLU A 375 -14.93 9.84 -20.24
C GLU A 375 -15.23 8.35 -20.11
N TRP A 376 -14.23 7.50 -20.35
CA TRP A 376 -14.34 6.07 -20.11
C TRP A 376 -14.59 5.73 -18.64
N ILE A 377 -13.85 6.36 -17.70
CA ILE A 377 -14.05 6.14 -16.26
C ILE A 377 -15.50 6.42 -15.86
N ARG A 378 -16.08 7.53 -16.35
CA ARG A 378 -17.45 7.96 -16.01
C ARG A 378 -18.54 7.06 -16.58
N THR A 379 -18.38 6.61 -17.82
CA THR A 379 -19.49 6.06 -18.61
C THR A 379 -19.46 4.54 -18.76
N SER A 380 -18.30 3.91 -18.58
CA SER A 380 -18.12 2.49 -18.90
C SER A 380 -18.84 1.51 -17.96
N GLY A 381 -19.16 1.93 -16.73
CA GLY A 381 -19.58 1.02 -15.67
C GLY A 381 -18.48 0.03 -15.24
N ALA A 382 -17.21 0.34 -15.54
CA ALA A 382 -16.09 -0.53 -15.22
C ALA A 382 -15.75 -0.58 -13.72
N PHE A 383 -16.27 0.35 -12.92
CA PHE A 383 -16.07 0.42 -11.46
C PHE A 383 -17.41 0.33 -10.73
N ASP A 384 -17.39 -0.05 -9.45
CA ASP A 384 -18.61 -0.12 -8.62
C ASP A 384 -19.14 1.30 -8.29
N ALA A 385 -18.24 2.28 -8.18
CA ALA A 385 -18.57 3.70 -8.11
C ALA A 385 -17.43 4.56 -8.69
N VAL A 386 -17.72 5.83 -8.98
CA VAL A 386 -16.76 6.79 -9.53
C VAL A 386 -16.72 8.04 -8.66
N ALA A 387 -15.51 8.43 -8.24
CA ALA A 387 -15.26 9.76 -7.70
C ALA A 387 -14.81 10.67 -8.86
N ASP A 388 -15.67 11.60 -9.29
CA ASP A 388 -15.35 12.56 -10.36
C ASP A 388 -14.49 13.72 -9.83
N LEU A 389 -13.23 13.41 -9.54
CA LEU A 389 -12.24 14.35 -9.04
C LEU A 389 -11.90 15.44 -10.08
N ASP A 390 -12.04 15.16 -11.38
CA ASP A 390 -11.88 16.16 -12.43
C ASP A 390 -12.95 17.24 -12.31
N ALA A 391 -14.23 16.86 -12.22
CA ALA A 391 -15.31 17.81 -12.02
C ALA A 391 -15.18 18.58 -10.69
N LEU A 392 -14.69 17.91 -9.64
CA LEU A 392 -14.45 18.53 -8.34
C LEU A 392 -13.36 19.61 -8.38
N MET A 393 -12.29 19.37 -9.15
CA MET A 393 -11.07 20.16 -9.09
C MET A 393 -10.85 21.09 -10.28
N ARG A 394 -11.53 20.92 -11.42
CA ARG A 394 -11.35 21.78 -12.59
C ARG A 394 -11.81 23.21 -12.37
N ASP A 395 -11.04 24.15 -12.89
CA ASP A 395 -11.43 25.56 -12.94
C ASP A 395 -12.58 25.75 -13.94
N PRO A 396 -13.68 26.43 -13.57
CA PRO A 396 -14.78 26.66 -14.49
C PRO A 396 -14.43 27.62 -15.65
N ALA A 397 -13.41 28.46 -15.51
CA ALA A 397 -12.96 29.37 -16.56
C ALA A 397 -11.95 28.71 -17.52
N ASP A 398 -11.16 27.76 -17.02
CA ASP A 398 -10.22 26.96 -17.80
C ASP A 398 -10.20 25.51 -17.29
N PRO A 399 -10.98 24.59 -17.91
CA PRO A 399 -11.08 23.20 -17.46
C PRO A 399 -9.79 22.40 -17.48
N THR A 400 -8.73 22.92 -18.10
CA THR A 400 -7.40 22.29 -18.08
C THR A 400 -6.64 22.56 -16.78
N MET A 401 -7.10 23.52 -15.98
CA MET A 401 -6.46 23.98 -14.75
C MET A 401 -7.17 23.44 -13.50
N ILE A 402 -6.41 23.28 -12.41
CA ILE A 402 -6.98 23.11 -11.07
C ILE A 402 -7.55 24.46 -10.60
N LYS A 403 -8.75 24.45 -10.01
CA LYS A 403 -9.46 25.63 -9.51
C LYS A 403 -8.63 26.43 -8.50
N GLY A 404 -8.85 27.74 -8.49
CA GLY A 404 -8.17 28.67 -7.58
C GLY A 404 -7.04 29.46 -8.24
N GLY A 405 -6.91 29.41 -9.56
CA GLY A 405 -5.92 30.16 -10.34
C GLY A 405 -4.55 29.47 -10.43
N PRO A 406 -3.53 30.18 -10.96
CA PRO A 406 -2.19 29.65 -11.13
C PRO A 406 -1.59 29.10 -9.84
N ALA A 407 -0.81 28.02 -9.94
CA ALA A 407 -0.13 27.47 -8.78
C ALA A 407 1.00 28.40 -8.29
N PRO A 408 1.23 28.50 -6.97
CA PRO A 408 0.49 27.86 -5.90
C PRO A 408 -0.86 28.54 -5.68
N SER A 409 -1.85 27.76 -5.30
CA SER A 409 -3.17 28.25 -4.92
C SER A 409 -3.66 27.57 -3.65
N ASP A 410 -4.88 27.89 -3.24
CA ASP A 410 -5.55 27.21 -2.13
C ASP A 410 -5.74 25.70 -2.36
N TYR A 411 -5.73 25.23 -3.61
CA TYR A 411 -6.02 23.83 -3.95
C TYR A 411 -4.82 23.05 -4.47
N THR A 412 -3.87 23.70 -5.16
CA THR A 412 -2.69 23.04 -5.71
C THR A 412 -1.39 23.73 -5.32
N VAL A 413 -0.33 22.95 -5.10
CA VAL A 413 1.01 23.48 -4.78
C VAL A 413 1.81 23.85 -6.04
N ASP A 414 1.59 23.16 -7.15
CA ASP A 414 2.42 23.27 -8.36
C ASP A 414 1.64 23.11 -9.69
N GLY A 415 0.32 22.96 -9.63
CA GLY A 415 -0.53 22.74 -10.80
C GLY A 415 -0.86 21.27 -11.08
N LEU A 416 -0.36 20.35 -10.25
CA LEU A 416 -0.65 18.91 -10.28
C LEU A 416 -0.97 18.37 -8.88
N HIS A 417 -0.10 18.63 -7.92
CA HIS A 417 -0.19 18.12 -6.55
C HIS A 417 -1.07 19.03 -5.68
N PHE A 418 -1.81 18.44 -4.74
CA PHE A 418 -2.83 19.16 -3.98
C PHE A 418 -2.33 19.69 -2.64
N THR A 419 -2.85 20.84 -2.21
CA THR A 419 -2.67 21.32 -0.84
C THR A 419 -3.46 20.45 0.16
N ASN A 420 -3.28 20.71 1.45
CA ASN A 420 -4.08 20.10 2.52
C ASN A 420 -5.59 20.34 2.37
N ARG A 421 -5.98 21.43 1.70
CA ARG A 421 -7.39 21.72 1.39
C ARG A 421 -7.85 20.85 0.23
N GLY A 422 -7.10 20.82 -0.87
CA GLY A 422 -7.40 19.96 -2.02
C GLY A 422 -7.54 18.49 -1.63
N TYR A 423 -6.57 17.92 -0.90
CA TYR A 423 -6.66 16.52 -0.46
C TYR A 423 -7.80 16.24 0.52
N ARG A 424 -8.27 17.24 1.28
CA ARG A 424 -9.44 17.08 2.15
C ARG A 424 -10.73 16.97 1.34
N ASP A 425 -10.87 17.79 0.30
CA ASP A 425 -12.06 17.80 -0.55
C ASP A 425 -12.08 16.54 -1.44
N ILE A 426 -10.93 16.11 -1.98
CA ILE A 426 -10.79 14.81 -2.66
C ILE A 426 -11.21 13.66 -1.76
N ALA A 427 -10.74 13.63 -0.51
CA ALA A 427 -11.13 12.60 0.45
C ALA A 427 -12.64 12.59 0.74
N GLY A 428 -13.31 13.75 0.69
CA GLY A 428 -14.76 13.86 0.79
C GLY A 428 -15.47 13.20 -0.38
N ALA A 429 -15.09 13.56 -1.61
CA ALA A 429 -15.70 12.97 -2.82
C ALA A 429 -15.46 11.45 -2.94
N ILE A 430 -14.27 10.96 -2.56
CA ILE A 430 -14.00 9.53 -2.50
C ILE A 430 -14.84 8.84 -1.42
N ALA A 431 -15.02 9.49 -0.26
CA ALA A 431 -15.91 8.96 0.77
C ALA A 431 -17.33 8.81 0.23
N ASP A 432 -17.88 9.84 -0.42
CA ASP A 432 -19.23 9.80 -1.00
C ASP A 432 -19.36 8.66 -2.04
N ALA A 433 -18.39 8.49 -2.93
CA ALA A 433 -18.38 7.38 -3.89
C ALA A 433 -18.31 5.99 -3.21
N LEU A 434 -17.56 5.86 -2.11
CA LEU A 434 -17.56 4.62 -1.31
C LEU A 434 -18.95 4.34 -0.73
N LEU A 435 -19.67 5.36 -0.23
CA LEU A 435 -21.04 5.20 0.27
C LEU A 435 -21.98 4.68 -0.81
N GLU A 436 -21.89 5.25 -2.03
CA GLU A 436 -22.69 4.84 -3.18
C GLU A 436 -22.41 3.40 -3.62
N ALA A 437 -21.16 2.93 -3.52
CA ALA A 437 -20.75 1.56 -3.83
C ALA A 437 -21.30 0.50 -2.84
N GLY A 438 -22.07 0.90 -1.84
CA GLY A 438 -22.65 0.01 -0.84
C GLY A 438 -21.68 -0.33 0.29
N TYR A 439 -20.79 0.60 0.65
CA TYR A 439 -20.02 0.52 1.88
C TYR A 439 -20.99 0.53 3.09
N GLN A 440 -21.23 -0.62 3.71
CA GLN A 440 -22.05 -0.79 4.94
C GLN A 440 -21.37 -1.70 5.96
#